data_AF-A0A2Z6NM35-F1
#
_entry.id   AF-A0A2Z6NM35-F1
#
_cell.length_a   1.000
_cell.length_b   1.000
_cell.length_c   1.000
_cell.angle_alpha   90.00
_cell.angle_beta   90.00
_cell.angle_gamma   90.00
#
_symmetry.space_group_name_H-M   'P 1'
#
loop_
_entity.id
_entity.type
_entity.pdbx_description
1 polymer ?
#
loop_
_entity_poly.entity_id
_entity_poly.type
_entity_poly.pdbx_seq_one_letter_code
_entity_poly.pdbx_strand_id
1 'polypeptide(L)'
;MNSILSIAGNINYYDIRKQCEGPLCYDFSNVETLLNKKSVKDALGVGDIEFVSCSKVVYNAMLQDWMRNLEVDIPSLLEDGIDALIYAGEFDFICNWIGNSNWVHAMEWSGQKQFAASKTAQFLVDGKNAGLLNSYGPLSFLK
;
A
#
# COMPACT_ATOMS: atom_id res chain seq x y z
N MET A 1 -24.10 7.72 -7.80
CA MET A 1 -22.75 7.59 -7.21
C MET A 1 -21.81 7.25 -8.36
N ASN A 2 -21.13 8.27 -8.90
CA ASN A 2 -20.24 8.13 -10.05
C ASN A 2 -18.88 7.63 -9.55
N SER A 3 -18.79 6.34 -9.23
CA SER A 3 -17.51 5.71 -8.93
C SER A 3 -16.77 5.51 -10.26
N ILE A 4 -15.47 5.80 -10.33
CA ILE A 4 -14.65 5.50 -11.50
C ILE A 4 -14.81 4.02 -11.91
N LEU A 5 -14.98 3.14 -10.93
CA LEU A 5 -15.21 1.71 -11.16
C LEU A 5 -16.54 1.40 -11.84
N SER A 6 -17.58 2.21 -11.65
CA SER A 6 -18.86 1.99 -12.37
C SER A 6 -18.76 2.28 -13.87
N ILE A 7 -17.74 3.04 -14.30
CA ILE A 7 -17.45 3.31 -15.71
C ILE A 7 -16.40 2.33 -16.24
N ALA A 8 -15.37 2.02 -15.45
CA ALA A 8 -14.26 1.14 -15.83
C ALA A 8 -14.65 -0.35 -15.96
N GLY A 9 -15.84 -0.74 -15.50
CA GLY A 9 -16.31 -2.13 -15.54
C GLY A 9 -15.70 -2.98 -14.43
N ASN A 10 -15.54 -4.28 -14.66
CA ASN A 10 -15.07 -5.24 -13.65
C ASN A 10 -13.53 -5.25 -13.50
N ILE A 11 -12.90 -4.07 -13.50
CA ILE A 11 -11.45 -3.95 -13.33
C ILE A 11 -11.05 -4.27 -11.88
N ASN A 12 -9.93 -4.97 -11.71
CA ASN A 12 -9.33 -5.15 -10.38
C ASN A 12 -8.64 -3.85 -9.95
N TYR A 13 -9.14 -3.21 -8.90
CA TYR A 13 -8.58 -1.94 -8.42
C TYR A 13 -7.23 -2.08 -7.70
N TYR A 14 -6.75 -3.30 -7.47
CA TYR A 14 -5.40 -3.61 -7.01
C TYR A 14 -4.43 -3.96 -8.15
N ASP A 15 -4.94 -4.23 -9.36
CA ASP A 15 -4.14 -4.51 -10.55
C ASP A 15 -4.96 -4.23 -11.81
N ILE A 16 -4.74 -3.07 -12.44
CA ILE A 16 -5.50 -2.62 -13.61
C ILE A 16 -5.39 -3.55 -14.83
N ARG A 17 -4.49 -4.52 -14.82
CA ARG A 17 -4.30 -5.51 -15.89
C ARG A 17 -5.25 -6.70 -15.75
N LYS A 18 -5.99 -6.80 -14.65
CA LYS A 18 -6.83 -7.95 -14.29
C LYS A 18 -8.30 -7.57 -14.14
N GLN A 19 -9.15 -8.58 -14.19
CA GLN A 19 -10.54 -8.48 -13.77
C GLN A 19 -10.65 -8.74 -12.26
N CYS A 20 -11.63 -8.13 -11.61
CA CYS A 20 -11.91 -8.36 -10.19
C CYS A 20 -12.59 -9.73 -10.03
N GLU A 21 -11.95 -10.62 -9.28
CA GLU A 21 -12.46 -11.97 -8.97
C GLU A 21 -12.67 -12.12 -7.46
N GLY A 22 -13.90 -12.37 -7.03
CA GLY A 22 -14.23 -12.48 -5.60
C GLY A 22 -14.29 -11.13 -4.85
N PRO A 23 -14.56 -11.15 -3.55
CA PRO A 23 -14.88 -9.94 -2.77
C PRO A 23 -13.69 -8.99 -2.57
N LEU A 24 -12.46 -9.50 -2.65
CA LEU A 24 -11.22 -8.71 -2.54
C LEU A 24 -10.46 -8.64 -3.88
N CYS A 25 -11.17 -8.88 -5.00
CA CYS A 25 -10.63 -8.97 -6.35
C CYS A 25 -9.53 -10.02 -6.58
N TYR A 26 -9.28 -10.88 -5.59
CA TYR A 26 -8.47 -12.09 -5.66
C TYR A 26 -9.14 -13.21 -4.86
N ASP A 27 -8.87 -14.45 -5.25
CA ASP A 27 -9.29 -15.63 -4.49
C ASP A 27 -8.36 -15.88 -3.29
N PHE A 28 -8.87 -15.61 -2.09
CA PHE A 28 -8.21 -15.88 -0.82
C PHE A 28 -8.72 -17.14 -0.11
N SER A 29 -9.59 -17.94 -0.76
CA SER A 29 -10.24 -19.11 -0.15
C SER A 29 -9.25 -20.13 0.41
N ASN A 30 -8.08 -20.29 -0.21
CA ASN A 30 -7.04 -21.19 0.27
C ASN A 30 -6.49 -20.79 1.65
N VAL A 31 -6.25 -19.48 1.86
CA VAL A 31 -5.77 -18.95 3.14
C VAL A 31 -6.84 -19.10 4.20
N GLU A 32 -8.08 -18.72 3.87
CA GLU A 32 -9.22 -18.83 4.79
C GLU A 32 -9.47 -20.29 5.18
N THR A 33 -9.41 -21.20 4.22
CA THR A 33 -9.57 -22.64 4.47
C THR A 33 -8.44 -23.16 5.36
N LEU A 34 -7.18 -22.82 5.06
CA LEU A 34 -6.03 -23.27 5.83
C LEU A 34 -6.10 -22.80 7.29
N LEU A 35 -6.30 -21.50 7.49
CA LEU A 35 -6.32 -20.89 8.82
C LEU A 35 -7.55 -21.29 9.64
N ASN A 36 -8.62 -21.75 8.99
CA ASN A 36 -9.77 -22.31 9.68
C ASN A 36 -9.69 -23.82 9.98
N LYS A 37 -8.65 -24.54 9.53
CA LYS A 37 -8.47 -25.95 9.92
C LYS A 37 -8.19 -26.06 11.42
N LYS A 38 -8.90 -26.96 12.10
CA LYS A 38 -8.70 -27.22 13.54
C LYS A 38 -7.23 -27.47 13.89
N SER A 39 -6.53 -28.32 13.13
CA SER A 39 -5.12 -28.60 13.38
C SER A 39 -4.21 -27.38 13.28
N VAL A 40 -4.54 -26.43 12.41
CA VAL A 40 -3.81 -25.16 12.27
C VAL A 40 -4.16 -24.22 13.42
N LYS A 41 -5.44 -24.10 13.79
CA LYS A 41 -5.86 -23.31 14.95
C LYS A 41 -5.26 -23.82 16.26
N ASP A 42 -5.24 -25.15 16.44
CA ASP A 42 -4.62 -25.82 17.59
C ASP A 42 -3.11 -25.50 17.64
N ALA A 43 -2.42 -25.58 16.50
CA ALA A 43 -0.99 -25.29 16.41
C ALA A 43 -0.65 -23.81 16.68
N LEU A 44 -1.53 -22.88 16.29
CA LEU A 44 -1.38 -21.45 16.55
C LEU A 44 -1.86 -21.03 17.94
N GLY A 45 -2.60 -21.88 18.65
CA GLY A 45 -3.12 -21.59 19.99
C GLY A 45 -4.24 -20.53 20.01
N VAL A 46 -5.00 -20.39 18.92
CA VAL A 46 -6.02 -19.32 18.76
C VAL A 46 -7.43 -19.76 19.18
N GLY A 47 -7.58 -20.99 19.66
CA GLY A 47 -8.87 -21.57 20.06
C GLY A 47 -9.84 -21.67 18.87
N ASP A 48 -11.12 -21.38 19.12
CA ASP A 48 -12.19 -21.55 18.15
C ASP A 48 -12.46 -20.30 17.28
N ILE A 49 -11.62 -19.26 17.38
CA ILE A 49 -11.86 -18.02 16.64
C ILE A 49 -11.87 -18.29 15.13
N GLU A 50 -12.89 -17.80 14.43
CA GLU A 50 -12.98 -17.91 12.98
C GLU A 50 -12.03 -16.91 12.32
N PHE A 51 -11.16 -17.41 11.44
CA PHE A 51 -10.33 -16.54 10.62
C PHE A 51 -11.18 -15.96 9.48
N VAL A 52 -11.13 -14.65 9.32
CA VAL A 52 -11.68 -13.92 8.18
C VAL A 52 -10.60 -12.97 7.64
N SER A 53 -10.53 -12.80 6.31
CA SER A 53 -9.48 -11.97 5.70
C SER A 53 -9.60 -10.48 6.08
N CYS A 54 -10.81 -9.94 6.18
CA CYS A 54 -11.06 -8.54 6.56
C CYS A 54 -12.31 -8.41 7.44
N SER A 55 -12.19 -7.77 8.60
CA SER A 55 -13.33 -7.52 9.49
C SER A 55 -14.12 -6.28 9.06
N LYS A 56 -15.37 -6.48 8.63
CA LYS A 56 -16.30 -5.38 8.31
C LYS A 56 -16.62 -4.51 9.54
N VAL A 57 -16.60 -5.09 10.74
CA VAL A 57 -16.87 -4.37 11.99
C VAL A 57 -15.77 -3.32 12.22
N VAL A 58 -14.51 -3.73 12.12
CA VAL A 58 -13.37 -2.81 12.29
C VAL A 58 -13.32 -1.79 11.15
N TYR A 59 -13.54 -2.22 9.91
CA TYR A 59 -13.60 -1.33 8.75
C TYR A 59 -14.63 -0.20 8.96
N ASN A 60 -15.86 -0.54 9.36
CA ASN A 60 -16.92 0.44 9.59
C ASN A 60 -16.61 1.39 10.75
N ALA A 61 -15.95 0.90 11.81
CA ALA A 61 -15.53 1.73 12.94
C ALA A 61 -14.47 2.78 12.56
N MET A 62 -13.63 2.49 11.56
CA MET A 62 -12.53 3.35 11.13
C MET A 62 -12.88 4.28 9.95
N LEU A 63 -14.12 4.25 9.44
CA LEU A 63 -14.51 5.05 8.27
C LEU A 63 -14.28 6.56 8.42
N GLN A 64 -14.40 7.08 9.64
CA GLN A 64 -14.19 8.51 9.90
C GLN A 64 -12.71 8.93 9.86
N ASP A 65 -11.79 7.96 9.98
CA ASP A 65 -10.35 8.21 9.94
C ASP A 65 -9.82 8.32 8.50
N TRP A 66 -10.59 7.86 7.50
CA TRP A 66 -10.16 7.76 6.11
C TRP A 66 -9.62 9.07 5.50
N MET A 67 -10.25 10.19 5.84
CA MET A 67 -9.92 11.51 5.28
C MET A 67 -9.02 12.34 6.22
N ARG A 68 -8.51 11.75 7.30
CA ARG A 68 -7.59 12.44 8.20
C ARG A 68 -6.24 12.60 7.50
N ASN A 69 -5.69 13.82 7.54
CA ASN A 69 -4.33 14.04 7.06
C ASN A 69 -3.33 13.52 8.09
N LEU A 70 -2.64 12.42 7.76
CA LEU A 70 -1.59 11.80 8.58
C LEU A 70 -0.19 12.01 7.99
N GLU A 71 -0.09 12.55 6.78
CA GLU A 71 1.20 12.80 6.12
C GLU A 71 2.03 13.84 6.89
N VAL A 72 1.37 14.79 7.56
CA VAL A 72 2.00 15.84 8.38
C VAL A 72 2.83 15.32 9.56
N ASP A 73 2.66 14.06 9.95
CA ASP A 73 3.43 13.45 11.04
C ASP A 73 4.79 12.91 10.53
N ILE A 74 4.92 12.62 9.22
CA ILE A 74 6.13 12.03 8.62
C ILE A 74 7.34 12.97 8.70
N PRO A 75 7.25 14.29 8.42
CA PRO A 75 8.39 15.19 8.49
C PRO A 75 9.16 15.11 9.82
N SER A 76 8.44 15.04 10.94
CA SER A 76 9.09 14.96 12.26
C SER A 76 9.99 13.72 12.40
N LEU A 77 9.55 12.58 11.85
CA LEU A 77 10.33 11.34 11.84
C LEU A 77 11.58 11.47 10.97
N LEU A 78 11.46 12.13 9.81
CA LEU A 78 12.61 12.39 8.93
C LEU A 78 13.64 13.30 9.59
N GLU A 79 13.20 14.36 10.29
CA GLU A 79 14.11 15.27 11.00
C GLU A 79 14.83 14.58 12.18
N ASP A 80 14.19 13.58 12.79
CA ASP A 80 14.79 12.71 13.81
C ASP A 80 15.75 11.66 13.21
N GLY A 81 15.94 11.65 11.88
CA GLY A 81 16.85 10.76 11.18
C GLY A 81 16.30 9.34 10.99
N ILE A 82 14.98 9.15 11.05
CA ILE A 82 14.33 7.87 10.77
C ILE A 82 14.18 7.71 9.25
N ASP A 83 14.79 6.67 8.70
CA ASP A 83 14.68 6.37 7.28
C ASP A 83 13.27 5.91 6.89
N ALA A 84 12.71 6.51 5.84
CA ALA A 84 11.41 6.19 5.28
C ALA A 84 11.50 5.81 3.80
N LEU A 85 10.97 4.63 3.46
CA LEU A 85 10.79 4.17 2.09
C LEU A 85 9.29 4.14 1.76
N ILE A 86 8.88 4.97 0.81
CA ILE A 86 7.53 4.94 0.25
C ILE A 86 7.64 4.20 -1.08
N TYR A 87 6.92 3.10 -1.22
CA TYR A 87 6.95 2.30 -2.44
C TYR A 87 5.53 2.03 -2.97
N ALA A 88 5.37 2.05 -4.28
CA ALA A 88 4.06 1.86 -4.91
C ALA A 88 4.18 1.13 -6.25
N GLY A 89 3.43 0.05 -6.40
CA GLY A 89 3.43 -0.76 -7.62
C GLY A 89 2.82 -0.01 -8.82
N GLU A 90 3.42 -0.19 -10.00
CA GLU A 90 3.04 0.53 -11.21
C GLU A 90 1.57 0.33 -11.66
N PHE A 91 1.00 -0.84 -11.36
CA PHE A 91 -0.32 -1.25 -11.86
C PHE A 91 -1.44 -1.19 -10.82
N ASP A 92 -1.15 -0.71 -9.60
CA ASP A 92 -2.19 -0.49 -8.59
C ASP A 92 -3.00 0.77 -8.91
N PHE A 93 -4.33 0.69 -8.76
CA PHE A 93 -5.22 1.83 -8.99
C PHE A 93 -5.57 2.55 -7.69
N ILE A 94 -5.95 1.79 -6.64
CA ILE A 94 -6.51 2.36 -5.41
C ILE A 94 -5.49 3.18 -4.63
N CYS A 95 -4.22 2.76 -4.60
CA CYS A 95 -3.09 3.45 -3.99
C CYS A 95 -1.97 3.66 -5.04
N ASN A 96 -2.35 4.14 -6.22
CA ASN A 96 -1.46 4.25 -7.39
C ASN A 96 -0.16 5.02 -7.14
N TRP A 97 0.88 4.67 -7.90
CA TRP A 97 2.20 5.27 -7.79
C TRP A 97 2.25 6.77 -8.15
N ILE A 98 1.32 7.25 -8.98
CA ILE A 98 1.26 8.67 -9.37
C ILE A 98 0.83 9.51 -8.17
N GLY A 99 -0.24 9.09 -7.48
CA GLY A 99 -0.73 9.72 -6.26
C GLY A 99 0.32 9.68 -5.16
N ASN A 100 1.00 8.54 -4.99
CA ASN A 100 2.09 8.42 -4.04
C ASN A 100 3.27 9.34 -4.37
N SER A 101 3.72 9.37 -5.63
CA SER A 101 4.77 10.27 -6.08
C SER A 101 4.39 11.73 -5.81
N ASN A 102 3.16 12.13 -6.10
CA ASN A 102 2.73 13.52 -5.92
C ASN A 102 2.79 13.97 -4.46
N TRP A 103 2.25 13.20 -3.52
CA TRP A 103 2.27 13.61 -2.12
C TRP A 103 3.69 13.58 -1.55
N VAL A 104 4.51 12.58 -1.89
CA VAL A 104 5.90 12.50 -1.41
C VAL A 104 6.73 13.69 -1.88
N HIS A 105 6.54 14.16 -3.12
CA HIS A 105 7.25 15.35 -3.62
C HIS A 105 6.69 16.65 -3.03
N ALA A 106 5.40 16.68 -2.67
CA ALA A 106 4.75 17.84 -2.08
C ALA A 106 4.98 17.98 -0.56
N MET A 107 5.30 16.87 0.13
CA MET A 107 5.54 16.84 1.57
C MET A 107 6.59 17.87 1.98
N GLU A 108 6.26 18.70 2.96
CA GLU A 108 7.12 19.76 3.47
C GLU A 108 8.05 19.21 4.56
N TRP A 109 9.36 19.22 4.29
CA TRP A 109 10.41 18.84 5.25
C TRP A 109 11.75 19.48 4.83
N SER A 110 12.76 19.46 5.70
CA SER A 110 14.02 20.20 5.48
C SER A 110 14.76 19.81 4.20
N GLY A 111 14.59 18.56 3.74
CA GLY A 111 15.19 18.01 2.53
C GLY A 111 14.34 18.04 1.27
N GLN A 112 13.13 18.62 1.29
CA GLN A 112 12.17 18.55 0.18
C GLN A 112 12.76 18.99 -1.17
N LYS A 113 13.45 20.13 -1.20
CA LYS A 113 14.01 20.68 -2.46
C LYS A 113 15.07 19.77 -3.07
N GLN A 114 15.88 19.16 -2.22
CA GLN A 114 16.95 18.27 -2.65
C GLN A 114 16.40 16.90 -3.04
N PHE A 115 15.34 16.42 -2.38
CA PHE A 115 14.59 15.24 -2.81
C PHE A 115 13.97 15.46 -4.20
N ALA A 116 13.30 16.59 -4.41
CA ALA A 116 12.73 16.94 -5.72
C ALA A 116 13.78 17.11 -6.82
N ALA A 117 15.01 17.51 -6.46
CA ALA A 117 16.15 17.60 -7.37
C ALA A 117 16.94 16.27 -7.49
N SER A 118 16.57 15.23 -6.73
CA SER A 118 17.28 13.95 -6.74
C SER A 118 17.15 13.27 -8.10
N LYS A 119 18.22 12.58 -8.52
CA LYS A 119 18.18 11.82 -9.77
C LYS A 119 17.40 10.53 -9.54
N THR A 120 16.49 10.22 -10.46
CA THR A 120 15.89 8.89 -10.53
C THR A 120 16.94 7.87 -10.96
N ALA A 121 17.19 6.87 -10.13
CA ALA A 121 18.10 5.76 -10.40
C ALA A 121 17.30 4.47 -10.70
N GLN A 122 17.92 3.55 -11.43
CA GLN A 122 17.37 2.19 -11.57
C GLN A 122 17.56 1.43 -10.25
N PHE A 123 16.49 0.81 -9.77
CA PHE A 123 16.53 -0.10 -8.63
C PHE A 123 16.74 -1.52 -9.14
N LEU A 124 17.85 -2.16 -8.74
CA LEU A 124 18.22 -3.49 -9.22
C LEU A 124 18.04 -4.53 -8.11
N VAL A 125 17.37 -5.63 -8.43
CA VAL A 125 17.28 -6.83 -7.58
C VAL A 125 17.87 -8.00 -8.38
N ASP A 126 18.90 -8.66 -7.82
CA ASP A 126 19.63 -9.74 -8.48
C ASP A 126 20.10 -9.37 -9.91
N GLY A 127 20.57 -8.13 -10.09
CA GLY A 127 21.05 -7.61 -11.37
C GLY A 127 19.96 -7.27 -12.39
N LYS A 128 18.68 -7.39 -12.03
CA LYS A 128 17.55 -7.04 -12.90
C LYS A 128 16.89 -5.76 -12.44
N ASN A 129 16.49 -4.92 -13.39
CA ASN A 129 15.71 -3.73 -13.10
C ASN A 129 14.36 -4.13 -12.49
N ALA A 130 14.11 -3.64 -11.29
CA ALA A 130 12.93 -3.90 -10.47
C ALA A 130 12.15 -2.62 -10.15
N GLY A 131 12.63 -1.45 -10.56
CA GLY A 131 11.94 -0.19 -10.30
C GLY A 131 12.78 1.07 -10.54
N LEU A 132 12.19 2.20 -10.19
CA LEU A 132 12.80 3.53 -10.24
C LEU A 132 12.83 4.14 -8.85
N LEU A 133 14.02 4.55 -8.41
CA LEU A 133 14.27 5.05 -7.05
C LEU A 133 14.68 6.52 -7.09
N ASN A 134 14.00 7.34 -6.29
CA ASN A 134 14.39 8.71 -5.95
C ASN A 134 14.71 8.77 -4.45
N SER A 135 15.87 9.30 -4.08
CA SER A 135 16.30 9.35 -2.68
C SER A 135 17.05 10.65 -2.37
N TYR A 136 16.80 11.20 -1.19
CA TYR A 136 17.62 12.23 -0.57
C TYR A 136 17.48 12.17 0.94
N GLY A 137 18.60 12.20 1.66
CA GLY A 137 18.61 12.07 3.12
C GLY A 137 17.86 10.81 3.56
N PRO A 138 16.98 10.89 4.58
CA PRO A 138 16.23 9.75 5.10
C PRO A 138 15.04 9.32 4.22
N LEU A 139 14.68 10.08 3.18
CA LEU A 139 13.50 9.80 2.37
C LEU A 139 13.85 9.13 1.04
N SER A 140 13.16 8.03 0.74
CA SER A 140 13.20 7.33 -0.55
C SER A 140 11.81 7.06 -1.11
N PHE A 141 11.64 7.23 -2.42
CA PHE A 141 10.45 6.82 -3.17
C PHE A 141 10.81 5.79 -4.24
N LEU A 142 10.16 4.63 -4.19
CA LEU A 142 10.35 3.54 -5.15
C LEU A 142 9.06 3.28 -5.93
N LYS A 143 9.15 3.38 -7.25
CA LYS A 143 8.13 2.90 -8.18
C LYS A 143 8.54 1.55 -8.74
#